data_AF-S4PUI2-F1
#
_entry.id   AF-S4PUI2-F1
#
_cell.length_a   1.000
_cell.length_b   1.000
_cell.length_c   1.000
_cell.angle_alpha   90.00
_cell.angle_beta   90.00
_cell.angle_gamma   90.00
#
_symmetry.space_group_name_H-M   'P 1'
#
loop_
_entity.id
_entity.type
_entity.pdbx_description
1 polymer ?
#
loop_
_entity_poly.entity_id
_entity_poly.type
_entity_poly.pdbx_seq_one_letter_code
_entity_poly.pdbx_strand_id
1 'polypeptide(L)' 'AKPVFHIGFITKTIKVLRCVCFYCSKLLVSPTNPKIKEVIMKSKGQPRKRLTYVYDLCKGKNICEGGEDMDIGK' A
#
# COMPACT_ATOMS: atom_id res chain seq x y z
N ALA A 1 -7.43 27.96 -7.46
CA ALA A 1 -7.37 26.77 -8.34
C ALA A 1 -7.50 25.51 -7.50
N LYS A 2 -8.09 24.41 -8.03
CA LYS A 2 -8.24 23.13 -7.32
C LYS A 2 -7.43 22.02 -8.03
N PRO A 3 -6.78 21.10 -7.29
CA PRO A 3 -6.07 19.97 -7.90
C PRO A 3 -7.05 18.97 -8.53
N VAL A 4 -6.63 18.31 -9.62
CA VAL A 4 -7.42 17.30 -10.35
C VAL A 4 -6.59 16.05 -10.60
N PHE A 5 -7.25 14.90 -10.72
CA PHE A 5 -6.58 13.64 -11.07
C PHE A 5 -6.28 13.56 -12.57
N HIS A 6 -5.13 12.97 -12.88
CA HIS A 6 -4.77 12.65 -14.25
C HIS A 6 -5.34 11.27 -14.65
N ILE A 7 -6.15 11.23 -15.71
CA ILE A 7 -6.87 10.02 -16.17
C ILE A 7 -5.94 8.84 -16.45
N GLY A 8 -4.76 9.07 -17.03
CA GLY A 8 -3.77 8.01 -17.30
C GLY A 8 -3.18 7.36 -16.04
N PHE A 9 -3.34 7.98 -14.87
CA PHE A 9 -2.82 7.48 -13.60
C PHE A 9 -3.92 7.04 -12.63
N ILE A 10 -5.20 7.31 -12.91
CA ILE A 10 -6.30 7.03 -11.97
C ILE A 10 -6.31 5.56 -11.50
N THR A 11 -6.04 4.62 -12.41
CA THR A 11 -5.99 3.19 -12.10
C THR A 11 -4.83 2.83 -11.18
N LYS A 12 -3.68 3.48 -11.35
CA LYS A 12 -2.53 3.33 -10.45
C LYS A 12 -2.80 3.99 -9.10
N THR A 13 -3.40 5.18 -9.10
CA THR A 13 -3.78 5.90 -7.88
C THR A 13 -4.71 5.05 -7.02
N ILE A 14 -5.74 4.45 -7.60
CA ILE A 14 -6.67 3.56 -6.87
C ILE A 14 -5.92 2.34 -6.28
N LYS A 15 -4.96 1.74 -7.01
CA LYS A 15 -4.14 0.64 -6.48
C LYS A 15 -3.28 1.08 -5.30
N VAL A 16 -2.65 2.26 -5.39
CA VAL A 16 -1.82 2.81 -4.31
C VAL A 16 -2.67 3.10 -3.07
N LEU A 17 -3.83 3.75 -3.25
CA LEU A 17 -4.75 4.07 -2.15
C LEU A 17 -5.31 2.83 -1.44
N ARG A 18 -5.41 1.69 -2.13
CA ARG A 18 -5.78 0.41 -1.51
C ARG A 18 -4.64 -0.26 -0.74
N CYS A 19 -3.40 0.16 -0.93
CA CYS A 19 -2.23 -0.38 -0.22
C CYS A 19 -1.85 0.45 1.02
N VAL A 20 -2.26 1.72 1.05
CA VAL A 20 -1.94 2.69 2.11
C VAL A 20 -3.16 2.85 3.01
N CYS A 21 -2.95 2.81 4.32
CA CYS A 21 -4.01 3.11 5.26
C CYS A 21 -4.33 4.60 5.24
N PHE A 22 -5.63 4.93 5.16
CA PHE A 22 -6.12 6.32 5.15
C PHE A 22 -5.74 7.10 6.41
N TYR A 23 -5.67 6.43 7.57
CA TYR A 23 -5.44 7.09 8.84
C TYR A 23 -3.94 7.23 9.16
N CYS A 24 -3.14 6.17 9.05
CA CYS A 24 -1.72 6.22 9.44
C CYS A 24 -0.75 6.57 8.32
N SER A 25 -1.22 6.67 7.08
CA SER A 25 -0.39 6.88 5.89
C SER A 25 0.72 5.81 5.69
N LYS A 26 0.71 4.73 6.47
CA LYS A 26 1.61 3.57 6.34
C LYS A 26 1.00 2.53 5.40
N LEU A 27 1.84 1.66 4.85
CA LEU A 27 1.38 0.49 4.11
C LEU A 27 0.63 -0.47 5.04
N LEU A 28 -0.47 -1.05 4.56
CA LEU A 28 -1.29 -2.03 5.29
C LEU A 28 -0.51 -3.31 5.64
N VAL A 29 0.60 -3.57 4.95
CA VAL A 29 1.49 -4.70 5.21
C VAL A 29 2.86 -4.18 5.57
N SER A 30 3.34 -4.55 6.76
CA SER A 30 4.67 -4.18 7.23
C SER A 30 5.77 -4.80 6.35
N PRO A 31 6.90 -4.09 6.13
CA PRO A 31 8.10 -4.63 5.49
C PRO A 31 8.72 -5.82 6.26
N THR A 32 8.39 -5.99 7.54
CA THR A 32 8.85 -7.12 8.35
C THR A 32 8.15 -8.44 7.97
N ASN A 33 6.98 -8.37 7.31
CA ASN A 33 6.22 -9.54 6.92
C ASN A 33 7.02 -10.41 5.92
N PRO A 34 7.18 -11.72 6.19
CA PRO A 34 7.97 -12.60 5.32
C PRO A 34 7.44 -12.64 3.87
N LYS A 35 6.12 -12.50 3.66
CA LYS A 35 5.52 -12.44 2.32
C LYS A 35 5.99 -11.22 1.53
N ILE A 36 6.16 -10.07 2.19
CA ILE A 36 6.67 -8.86 1.53
C ILE A 36 8.16 -9.01 1.19
N LYS A 37 8.96 -9.58 2.10
CA LYS A 37 10.37 -9.88 1.82
C LYS A 37 10.53 -10.79 0.59
N GLU A 38 9.70 -11.82 0.50
CA GLU A 38 9.67 -12.72 -0.66
C GLU A 38 9.28 -11.97 -1.96
N VAL A 39 8.25 -11.12 -1.91
CA VAL A 39 7.84 -10.29 -3.05
C VAL A 39 8.97 -9.35 -3.48
N ILE A 40 9.68 -8.71 -2.54
CA ILE A 40 10.81 -7.83 -2.85
C ILE A 40 11.93 -8.62 -3.53
N MET A 41 12.25 -9.82 -3.02
CA MET A 41 13.28 -10.69 -3.57
C MET A 41 12.91 -11.17 -4.99
N LYS A 42 11.67 -11.65 -5.20
CA LYS A 42 11.17 -12.13 -6.51
C LYS A 42 11.01 -11.02 -7.55
N SER A 43 10.68 -9.80 -7.12
CA SER A 43 10.44 -8.64 -7.99
C SER A 43 11.63 -7.68 -8.09
N LYS A 44 12.85 -8.14 -7.78
CA LYS A 44 14.07 -7.35 -7.94
C LYS A 44 14.21 -6.91 -9.41
N GLY A 45 14.39 -5.61 -9.64
CA GLY A 45 14.44 -5.01 -10.99
C GLY A 45 13.10 -4.87 -11.73
N GLN A 46 11.98 -5.36 -11.17
CA GLN A 46 10.67 -5.37 -11.84
C GLN A 46 9.60 -4.63 -10.99
N PRO A 47 9.64 -3.29 -10.91
CA PRO A 47 8.75 -2.50 -10.04
C PRO A 47 7.27 -2.61 -10.42
N ARG A 48 6.96 -2.81 -11.71
CA ARG A 48 5.57 -3.02 -12.18
C ARG A 48 4.98 -4.29 -11.57
N LYS A 49 5.73 -5.40 -11.55
CA LYS A 49 5.29 -6.66 -10.94
C LYS A 49 5.20 -6.54 -9.42
N ARG A 50 6.15 -5.82 -8.80
CA ARG A 50 6.13 -5.55 -7.36
C ARG A 50 4.81 -4.91 -6.92
N LEU A 51 4.35 -3.87 -7.62
CA LEU A 51 3.10 -3.21 -7.28
C LEU A 51 1.90 -4.16 -7.37
N THR A 52 1.86 -5.05 -8.37
CA THR A 52 0.79 -6.07 -8.48
C THR A 52 0.79 -7.00 -7.27
N TYR A 53 1.94 -7.58 -6.91
CA TYR A 53 2.03 -8.50 -5.77
C TYR A 53 1.70 -7.84 -4.43
N VAL A 54 2.16 -6.60 -4.22
CA VAL A 54 1.83 -5.84 -3.00
C VAL A 54 0.34 -5.52 -2.97
N TYR A 55 -0.25 -5.13 -4.10
CA TYR A 55 -1.68 -4.86 -4.22
C TYR A 55 -2.53 -6.09 -3.87
N ASP A 56 -2.16 -7.27 -4.37
CA ASP A 56 -2.89 -8.51 -4.11
C ASP A 56 -2.84 -8.90 -2.62
N LEU A 57 -1.72 -8.64 -1.94
CA LEU A 57 -1.58 -8.83 -0.49
C LEU A 57 -2.41 -7.82 0.32
N CYS A 58 -2.46 -6.55 -0.11
CA CYS A 58 -3.20 -5.50 0.60
C CYS A 58 -4.72 -5.59 0.36
N LYS A 59 -5.18 -6.05 -0.81
CA LYS A 59 -6.61 -6.15 -1.16
C LYS A 59 -7.40 -7.04 -0.18
N GLY A 60 -6.75 -8.05 0.40
CA GLY A 60 -7.37 -8.96 1.39
C GLY A 60 -7.34 -8.45 2.83
N LYS A 61 -6.63 -7.35 3.11
CA LYS A 61 -6.51 -6.79 4.46
C LYS A 61 -7.44 -5.59 4.65
N ASN A 62 -8.47 -5.78 5.46
CA ASN A 62 -9.40 -4.72 5.86
C ASN A 62 -9.03 -4.06 7.20
N ILE A 63 -8.05 -4.62 7.93
CA ILE A 63 -7.61 -4.14 9.24
C ILE A 63 -6.16 -3.70 9.13
N CYS A 64 -5.87 -2.49 9.60
CA CYS A 64 -4.53 -1.94 9.64
C CYS A 64 -3.82 -2.34 10.94
N GLU A 65 -2.75 -3.13 10.82
CA GLU A 65 -1.91 -3.55 11.96
C GLU A 65 -1.04 -2.41 12.51
N GLY A 66 -0.91 -1.29 11.78
CA GLY A 66 -0.13 -0.11 12.18
C GLY A 66 -0.94 0.97 12.92
N GLY A 67 -2.07 0.60 13.52
CA GLY A 67 -2.98 1.52 14.21
C GLY A 67 -2.61 1.83 15.67
N GLU A 68 -1.69 1.07 16.27
CA GLU A 68 -1.31 1.22 17.68
C GLU A 68 -0.67 2.59 18.00
N ASP A 69 -0.19 3.32 16.99
CA ASP A 69 0.42 4.64 17.14
C ASP A 69 -0.57 5.82 17.02
N MET A 70 -1.87 5.59 16.83
CA MET A 70 -2.85 6.66 16.51
C MET A 70 -4.00 6.85 17.51
N ASP A 71 -3.90 6.26 18.70
CA ASP A 71 -4.83 6.50 19.81
C ASP A 71 -4.24 7.43 20.90
N ILE A 72 -3.30 8.33 20.54
CA ILE A 72 -2.70 9.32 21.47
C ILE A 72 -2.95 10.74 20.95
N GLY A 73 -4.20 11.07 20.65
CA GLY A 73 -4.54 12.36 20.03
C GLY A 73 -6.00 12.77 20.16
N LYS A 74 -6.61 12.51 21.32
CA LYS A 74 -7.74 13.29 21.82
C LYS A 74 -7.39 13.82 23.20
#